data_AF-A0A9K3MZV4-F1
#
_entry.id   AF-A0A9K3MZV4-F1
#
_cell.length_a   1.000
_cell.length_b   1.000
_cell.length_c   1.000
_cell.angle_alpha   90.00
_cell.angle_beta   90.00
_cell.angle_gamma   90.00
#
_symmetry.space_group_name_H-M   'P 1'
#
loop_
_entity.id
_entity.type
_entity.pdbx_description
1 polymer ?
#
loop_
_entity_poly.entity_id
_entity_poly.type
_entity_poly.pdbx_seq_one_letter_code
_entity_poly.pdbx_strand_id
1 'polypeptide(L)'
;MCLAEKWRMMDMETEFMMFKRKYLNDYFSKLEISSNEPDWNVMILQTMKFKDFLDCKALLDMIDDDDYVRKYKFILKAKFEEMVEWFITERLGITTRPVPAYASNNRRICLLDMYLIIEREGGYRYVTENNIWPMIAKEMGFE
;
A
#
# COMPACT_ATOMS: atom_id res chain seq x y z
N MET A 1 53.06 31.18 6.53
CA MET A 1 52.81 30.21 5.43
C MET A 1 53.07 30.91 4.12
N CYS A 2 53.98 30.42 3.26
CA CYS A 2 54.32 31.07 2.00
C CYS A 2 53.19 30.92 0.97
N LEU A 3 52.96 31.94 0.13
CA LEU A 3 51.89 31.94 -0.88
C LEU A 3 51.94 30.70 -1.79
N ALA A 4 53.13 30.22 -2.14
CA ALA A 4 53.33 29.03 -2.95
C ALA A 4 52.78 27.75 -2.29
N GLU A 5 52.89 27.62 -0.97
CA GLU A 5 52.38 26.46 -0.22
C GLU A 5 50.85 26.43 -0.25
N LYS A 6 50.22 27.61 -0.13
CA LYS A 6 48.76 27.77 -0.17
C LYS A 6 48.18 27.41 -1.54
N TRP A 7 48.84 27.83 -2.62
CA TRP A 7 48.43 27.46 -3.99
C TRP A 7 48.52 25.95 -4.23
N ARG A 8 49.58 25.28 -3.76
CA ARG A 8 49.69 23.81 -3.88
C ARG A 8 48.61 23.06 -3.12
N MET A 9 48.25 23.53 -1.92
CA MET A 9 47.16 22.92 -1.15
C MET A 9 45.80 23.05 -1.84
N MET A 10 45.51 24.22 -2.41
CA MET A 10 44.27 24.43 -3.18
C MET A 10 44.22 23.58 -4.45
N ASP A 11 45.35 23.39 -5.11
CA ASP A 11 45.46 22.55 -6.32
C ASP A 11 45.21 21.08 -5.99
N MET A 12 45.85 20.55 -4.93
CA MET A 12 45.60 19.19 -4.44
C MET A 12 44.15 18.98 -3.99
N GLU A 13 43.52 19.96 -3.34
CA GLU A 13 42.11 19.88 -2.94
C GLU A 13 41.19 19.84 -4.18
N THR A 14 41.53 20.59 -5.22
CA THR A 14 40.79 20.60 -6.49
C THR A 14 40.91 19.25 -7.21
N GLU A 15 42.12 18.70 -7.30
CA GLU A 15 42.36 17.37 -7.86
C GLU A 15 41.61 16.27 -7.10
N PHE A 16 41.64 16.32 -5.77
CA PHE A 16 40.91 15.37 -4.92
C PHE A 16 39.39 15.46 -5.15
N MET A 17 38.84 16.67 -5.24
CA MET A 17 37.42 16.88 -5.52
C MET A 17 37.02 16.37 -6.91
N MET A 18 37.87 16.56 -7.92
CA MET A 18 37.65 16.02 -9.25
C MET A 18 37.67 14.49 -9.26
N PHE A 19 38.64 13.88 -8.57
CA PHE A 19 38.70 12.42 -8.41
C PHE A 19 37.46 11.88 -7.71
N LYS A 20 37.07 12.48 -6.58
CA LYS A 20 35.87 12.09 -5.82
C LYS A 20 34.61 12.16 -6.68
N ARG A 21 34.43 13.25 -7.43
CA ARG A 21 33.28 13.43 -8.32
C ARG A 21 33.26 12.38 -9.43
N LYS A 22 34.41 12.13 -10.06
CA LYS A 22 34.54 11.12 -11.13
C LYS A 22 34.25 9.71 -10.60
N TYR A 23 34.82 9.36 -9.44
CA TYR A 23 34.60 8.08 -8.79
C TYR A 23 33.11 7.87 -8.44
N LEU A 24 32.46 8.85 -7.82
CA LEU A 24 31.04 8.74 -7.48
C LEU A 24 30.16 8.63 -8.72
N ASN A 25 30.41 9.44 -9.75
CA ASN A 25 29.65 9.35 -11.00
C ASN A 25 29.85 8.01 -11.71
N ASP A 26 31.06 7.47 -11.72
CA ASP A 26 31.36 6.15 -12.31
C ASP A 26 30.79 5.00 -11.47
N TYR A 27 30.79 5.15 -10.14
CA TYR A 27 30.15 4.20 -9.22
C TYR A 27 28.63 4.18 -9.43
N PHE A 28 27.98 5.35 -9.47
CA PHE A 28 26.53 5.44 -9.68
C PHE A 28 26.09 5.13 -11.11
N SER A 29 26.94 5.33 -12.12
CA SER A 29 26.63 4.89 -13.49
C SER A 29 26.76 3.38 -13.68
N LYS A 30 27.68 2.73 -12.93
CA LYS A 30 27.85 1.28 -12.91
C LYS A 30 26.88 0.56 -11.98
N LEU A 31 26.37 1.25 -10.98
CA LEU A 31 25.10 0.93 -10.35
C LEU A 31 24.00 1.15 -11.40
N GLU A 32 23.88 0.21 -12.32
CA GLU A 32 22.58 -0.12 -12.86
C GLU A 32 21.72 -0.47 -11.64
N ILE A 33 21.07 0.54 -11.04
CA ILE A 33 19.93 0.33 -10.18
C ILE A 33 18.93 -0.34 -11.11
N SER A 34 18.99 -1.66 -11.15
CA SER A 34 18.17 -2.42 -12.07
C SER A 34 16.75 -2.00 -11.76
N SER A 35 16.01 -1.63 -12.79
CA SER A 35 14.57 -1.42 -12.73
C SER A 35 13.78 -2.66 -12.27
N ASN A 36 14.47 -3.73 -11.86
CA ASN A 36 13.97 -4.96 -11.25
C ASN A 36 14.22 -5.03 -9.73
N GLU A 37 14.19 -3.92 -8.99
CA GLU A 37 14.00 -4.05 -7.54
C GLU A 37 12.66 -4.76 -7.29
N PRO A 38 12.62 -5.86 -6.50
CA PRO A 38 11.37 -6.52 -6.19
C PRO A 38 10.47 -5.51 -5.47
N ASP A 39 9.21 -5.40 -5.90
CA ASP A 39 8.26 -4.50 -5.24
C ASP A 39 8.02 -5.00 -3.81
N TRP A 40 8.72 -4.39 -2.86
CA TRP A 40 8.69 -4.76 -1.46
C TRP A 40 7.27 -4.73 -0.90
N ASN A 41 6.40 -3.83 -1.38
CA ASN A 41 5.00 -3.80 -0.95
C ASN A 41 4.25 -5.05 -1.40
N VAL A 42 4.49 -5.51 -2.62
CA VAL A 42 3.92 -6.77 -3.12
C VAL A 42 4.38 -7.93 -2.24
N MET A 43 5.67 -8.00 -1.90
CA MET A 43 6.20 -9.07 -1.04
C MET A 43 5.61 -9.00 0.38
N ILE A 44 5.52 -7.80 0.97
CA ILE A 44 4.93 -7.59 2.30
C ILE A 44 3.46 -8.03 2.27
N LEU A 45 2.66 -7.55 1.31
CA LEU A 45 1.25 -7.91 1.19
C LEU A 45 1.06 -9.42 1.00
N GLN A 46 1.87 -10.08 0.17
CA GLN A 46 1.78 -11.52 -0.05
C GLN A 46 2.12 -12.34 1.21
N THR A 47 3.11 -11.89 1.98
CA THR A 47 3.57 -12.58 3.20
C THR A 47 2.75 -12.25 4.44
N MET A 48 1.96 -11.17 4.41
CA MET A 48 1.07 -10.76 5.49
C MET A 48 0.08 -11.87 5.85
N LYS A 49 -0.08 -12.12 7.15
CA LYS A 49 -1.02 -13.09 7.75
C LYS A 49 -1.72 -12.41 8.91
N PHE A 50 -3.01 -12.73 9.07
CA PHE A 50 -3.82 -12.23 10.17
C PHE A 50 -3.79 -13.26 11.30
N LYS A 51 -3.26 -12.86 12.45
CA LYS A 51 -3.18 -13.69 13.67
C LYS A 51 -3.66 -12.94 14.90
N ASP A 52 -3.64 -11.62 14.86
CA ASP A 52 -4.23 -10.76 15.88
C ASP A 52 -4.92 -9.53 15.29
N PHE A 53 -5.48 -8.70 16.17
CA PHE A 53 -6.18 -7.48 15.78
C PHE A 53 -5.24 -6.40 15.23
N LEU A 54 -3.96 -6.38 15.63
CA LEU A 54 -2.99 -5.41 15.14
C LEU A 54 -2.66 -5.67 13.67
N ASP A 55 -2.64 -6.93 13.24
CA ASP A 55 -2.49 -7.28 11.81
C ASP A 55 -3.63 -6.70 10.98
N CYS A 56 -4.88 -6.80 11.46
CA CYS A 56 -6.03 -6.19 10.80
C CYS A 56 -5.87 -4.67 10.72
N LYS A 57 -5.51 -4.04 11.84
CA LYS A 57 -5.28 -2.59 11.90
C LYS A 57 -4.20 -2.17 10.90
N ALA A 58 -3.09 -2.90 10.81
CA ALA A 58 -2.01 -2.59 9.88
C ALA A 58 -2.47 -2.61 8.42
N LEU A 59 -3.36 -3.56 8.03
CA LEU A 59 -3.92 -3.55 6.69
C LEU A 59 -4.83 -2.34 6.45
N LEU A 60 -5.66 -1.98 7.44
CA LEU A 60 -6.53 -0.81 7.35
C LEU A 60 -5.71 0.48 7.23
N ASP A 61 -4.68 0.65 8.06
CA ASP A 61 -3.78 1.80 8.03
C ASP A 61 -3.07 1.92 6.65
N MET A 62 -2.82 0.82 5.94
CA MET A 62 -2.28 0.83 4.56
C MET A 62 -3.33 1.21 3.50
N ILE A 63 -4.60 0.89 3.74
CA ILE A 63 -5.72 1.16 2.80
C ILE A 63 -6.18 2.63 2.88
N ASP A 64 -5.84 3.34 3.94
CA ASP A 64 -6.13 4.78 4.08
C ASP A 64 -5.38 5.65 3.04
N ASP A 65 -4.35 5.13 2.37
CA ASP A 65 -3.65 5.81 1.27
C ASP A 65 -4.27 5.44 -0.09
N ASP A 66 -5.00 6.39 -0.69
CA ASP A 66 -5.66 6.24 -2.00
C ASP A 66 -4.70 5.87 -3.14
N ASP A 67 -3.48 6.40 -3.15
CA ASP A 67 -2.49 6.10 -4.20
C ASP A 67 -1.94 4.70 -4.02
N TYR A 68 -1.74 4.27 -2.77
CA TYR A 68 -1.38 2.91 -2.43
C TYR A 68 -2.47 1.91 -2.86
N VAL A 69 -3.73 2.20 -2.52
CA VAL A 69 -4.88 1.39 -2.92
C VAL A 69 -4.97 1.29 -4.44
N ARG A 70 -4.81 2.41 -5.16
CA ARG A 70 -4.86 2.41 -6.64
C ARG A 70 -3.77 1.52 -7.23
N LYS A 71 -2.55 1.58 -6.68
CA LYS A 71 -1.39 0.81 -7.16
C LYS A 71 -1.50 -0.68 -6.87
N TYR A 72 -1.99 -1.06 -5.68
CA TYR A 72 -1.97 -2.45 -5.20
C TYR A 72 -3.36 -3.09 -5.10
N LYS A 73 -4.38 -2.48 -5.73
CA LYS A 73 -5.80 -2.83 -5.62
C LYS A 73 -6.08 -4.33 -5.70
N PHE A 74 -5.49 -5.03 -6.65
CA PHE A 74 -5.74 -6.46 -6.85
C PHE A 74 -5.31 -7.31 -5.65
N ILE A 75 -4.13 -7.05 -5.10
CA ILE A 75 -3.58 -7.81 -3.95
C ILE A 75 -4.33 -7.41 -2.67
N LEU A 76 -4.62 -6.12 -2.50
CA LEU A 76 -5.38 -5.61 -1.36
C LEU A 76 -6.78 -6.20 -1.30
N LYS A 77 -7.46 -6.42 -2.45
CA LYS A 77 -8.76 -7.10 -2.48
C LYS A 77 -8.71 -8.48 -1.84
N ALA A 78 -7.74 -9.30 -2.23
CA ALA A 78 -7.57 -10.63 -1.65
C ALA A 78 -7.21 -10.57 -0.16
N LYS A 79 -6.29 -9.67 0.21
CA LYS A 79 -5.88 -9.51 1.61
C LYS A 79 -6.99 -8.99 2.52
N PHE A 80 -7.82 -8.09 2.01
CA PHE A 80 -8.98 -7.58 2.74
C PHE A 80 -10.02 -8.68 2.98
N GLU A 81 -10.27 -9.54 1.99
CA GLU A 81 -11.15 -10.70 2.20
C GLU A 81 -10.54 -11.71 3.21
N GLU A 82 -9.25 -12.02 3.12
CA GLU A 82 -8.54 -12.86 4.11
C GLU A 82 -8.66 -12.28 5.52
N MET A 83 -8.52 -10.96 5.66
CA MET A 83 -8.65 -10.25 6.94
C MET A 83 -10.07 -10.37 7.50
N VAL A 84 -11.09 -10.12 6.66
CA VAL A 84 -12.50 -10.20 7.07
C VAL A 84 -12.89 -11.63 7.43
N GLU A 85 -12.45 -12.62 6.64
CA GLU A 85 -12.67 -14.03 6.93
C GLU A 85 -12.08 -14.39 8.30
N TRP A 86 -10.79 -14.14 8.51
CA TRP A 86 -10.12 -14.40 9.79
C TRP A 86 -10.82 -13.70 10.96
N PHE A 87 -11.21 -12.43 10.78
CA PHE A 87 -11.89 -11.69 11.85
C PHE A 87 -13.26 -12.28 12.19
N ILE A 88 -14.04 -12.70 11.20
CA ILE A 88 -15.37 -13.27 11.43
C ILE A 88 -15.27 -14.69 12.01
N THR A 89 -14.40 -15.55 11.46
CA THR A 89 -14.33 -16.96 11.83
C THR A 89 -13.49 -17.20 13.08
N GLU A 90 -12.24 -16.73 13.09
CA GLU A 90 -11.29 -17.02 14.16
C GLU A 90 -11.48 -16.08 15.35
N ARG A 91 -11.71 -14.78 15.10
CA ARG A 91 -11.84 -13.79 16.17
C ARG A 91 -13.25 -13.73 16.77
N LEU A 92 -14.31 -13.81 15.97
CA LEU A 92 -15.70 -13.76 16.44
C LEU A 92 -16.36 -15.14 16.58
N GLY A 93 -15.78 -16.21 16.03
CA GLY A 93 -16.37 -17.55 16.09
C GLY A 93 -17.62 -17.74 15.22
N ILE A 94 -17.85 -16.86 14.24
CA ILE A 94 -19.06 -16.87 13.40
C ILE A 94 -18.77 -17.65 12.12
N THR A 95 -19.47 -18.76 11.90
CA THR A 95 -19.29 -19.61 10.71
C THR A 95 -20.46 -19.54 9.72
N THR A 96 -21.55 -18.85 10.08
CA THR A 96 -22.77 -18.74 9.27
C THR A 96 -22.70 -17.66 8.18
N ARG A 97 -21.61 -16.89 8.15
CA ARG A 97 -21.40 -15.78 7.20
C ARG A 97 -20.17 -16.08 6.34
N PRO A 98 -20.35 -16.84 5.25
CA PRO A 98 -19.22 -17.22 4.40
C PRO A 98 -18.63 -15.98 3.70
N VAL A 99 -17.31 -15.97 3.61
CA VAL A 99 -16.53 -15.08 2.74
C VAL A 99 -16.05 -15.94 1.55
N PRO A 100 -16.13 -15.47 0.29
CA PRO A 100 -16.56 -14.15 -0.15
C PRO A 100 -18.08 -13.95 -0.06
N ALA A 101 -18.50 -12.70 0.14
CA ALA A 101 -19.91 -12.33 0.21
C ALA A 101 -20.53 -12.28 -1.19
N TYR A 102 -21.76 -12.78 -1.32
CA TYR A 102 -22.55 -12.74 -2.55
C TYR A 102 -23.84 -11.96 -2.32
N ALA A 103 -24.25 -11.18 -3.32
CA ALA A 103 -25.57 -10.57 -3.37
C ALA A 103 -26.64 -11.61 -3.74
N SER A 104 -27.91 -11.23 -3.60
CA SER A 104 -29.07 -12.08 -3.91
C SER A 104 -29.11 -12.59 -5.35
N ASN A 105 -28.50 -11.86 -6.30
CA ASN A 105 -28.35 -12.26 -7.69
C ASN A 105 -27.11 -13.14 -7.96
N ASN A 106 -26.52 -13.75 -6.92
CA ASN A 106 -25.31 -14.57 -6.98
C ASN A 106 -24.07 -13.85 -7.52
N ARG A 107 -24.08 -12.51 -7.54
CA ARG A 107 -22.90 -11.72 -7.90
C ARG A 107 -22.03 -11.51 -6.66
N ARG A 108 -20.73 -11.76 -6.82
CA ARG A 108 -19.74 -11.52 -5.77
C ARG A 108 -19.65 -10.03 -5.44
N ILE A 109 -19.67 -9.71 -4.16
CA ILE A 109 -19.48 -8.36 -3.63
C ILE A 109 -17.99 -8.17 -3.36
N CYS A 110 -17.38 -7.13 -3.94
CA CYS A 110 -16.01 -6.78 -3.59
C CYS A 110 -16.02 -6.00 -2.28
N LEU A 111 -15.62 -6.66 -1.18
CA LEU A 111 -15.67 -6.09 0.16
C LEU A 111 -14.77 -4.86 0.32
N LEU A 112 -13.60 -4.84 -0.33
CA LEU A 112 -12.71 -3.67 -0.32
C LEU A 112 -13.37 -2.46 -1.02
N ASP A 113 -13.95 -2.64 -2.20
CA ASP A 113 -14.61 -1.55 -2.92
C ASP A 113 -15.81 -1.02 -2.10
N MET A 114 -16.58 -1.92 -1.47
CA MET A 114 -17.69 -1.55 -0.59
C MET A 114 -17.21 -0.74 0.62
N TYR A 115 -16.13 -1.18 1.28
CA TYR A 115 -15.53 -0.48 2.41
C TYR A 115 -15.09 0.93 2.04
N LEU A 116 -14.34 1.08 0.94
CA LEU A 116 -13.85 2.38 0.48
C LEU A 116 -14.96 3.35 0.13
N ILE A 117 -16.04 2.88 -0.52
CA ILE A 117 -17.19 3.74 -0.82
C ILE A 117 -17.87 4.17 0.49
N ILE A 118 -18.12 3.24 1.41
CA ILE A 118 -18.79 3.56 2.68
C ILE A 118 -17.98 4.56 3.51
N GLU A 119 -16.66 4.36 3.62
CA GLU A 119 -15.78 5.30 4.32
C GLU A 119 -15.79 6.69 3.67
N ARG A 120 -15.71 6.76 2.34
CA ARG A 120 -15.80 8.02 1.59
C ARG A 120 -17.12 8.76 1.85
N GLU A 121 -18.22 8.04 2.00
CA GLU A 121 -19.53 8.62 2.32
C GLU A 121 -19.71 8.95 3.82
N GLY A 122 -18.69 8.81 4.67
CA GLY A 122 -18.77 9.16 6.11
C GLY A 122 -19.12 7.98 7.03
N GLY A 123 -18.93 6.75 6.55
CA GLY A 123 -19.03 5.52 7.32
C GLY A 123 -20.44 4.94 7.41
N TYR A 124 -20.52 3.71 7.93
CA TYR A 124 -21.76 2.90 7.98
C TYR A 124 -22.96 3.64 8.60
N ARG A 125 -22.72 4.38 9.69
CA ARG A 125 -23.78 5.10 10.41
C ARG A 125 -24.41 6.17 9.54
N TYR A 126 -23.59 7.02 8.91
CA TYR A 126 -24.07 8.08 8.04
C TYR A 126 -24.80 7.52 6.81
N VAL A 127 -24.24 6.49 6.17
CA VAL A 127 -24.86 5.82 5.02
C VAL A 127 -26.25 5.28 5.36
N THR A 128 -26.40 4.69 6.55
CA THR A 128 -27.67 4.10 6.99
C THR A 128 -28.69 5.17 7.39
N GLU A 129 -28.28 6.18 8.16
CA GLU A 129 -29.16 7.26 8.62
C GLU A 129 -29.67 8.13 7.46
N ASN A 130 -28.89 8.28 6.39
CA ASN A 130 -29.21 9.12 5.23
C ASN A 130 -29.71 8.34 4.00
N ASN A 131 -29.96 7.03 4.12
CA ASN A 131 -30.47 6.18 3.04
C ASN A 131 -29.60 6.21 1.76
N ILE A 132 -28.27 6.13 1.91
CA ILE A 132 -27.29 6.21 0.81
C ILE A 132 -27.05 4.83 0.15
N TRP A 133 -27.50 3.74 0.78
CA TRP A 133 -27.36 2.37 0.27
C TRP A 133 -27.74 2.17 -1.21
N PRO A 134 -28.84 2.75 -1.74
CA PRO A 134 -29.18 2.61 -3.17
C PRO A 134 -28.14 3.24 -4.10
N MET A 135 -27.54 4.36 -3.70
CA MET A 135 -26.45 5.00 -4.45
C MET A 135 -25.20 4.11 -4.46
N ILE A 136 -24.83 3.55 -3.31
CA ILE A 136 -23.66 2.65 -3.19
C ILE A 136 -23.87 1.40 -4.03
N ALA A 137 -25.05 0.78 -3.98
CA ALA A 137 -25.40 -0.38 -4.80
C ALA A 137 -25.19 -0.06 -6.29
N LYS A 138 -25.70 1.09 -6.75
CA LYS A 138 -25.53 1.55 -8.13
C LYS A 138 -24.08 1.81 -8.51
N GLU A 139 -23.28 2.42 -7.64
CA GLU A 139 -21.84 2.65 -7.87
C GLU A 139 -21.06 1.33 -7.95
N MET A 140 -21.44 0.34 -7.15
CA MET A 140 -20.94 -1.03 -7.24
C MET A 140 -21.49 -1.80 -8.45
N GLY A 141 -22.37 -1.18 -9.25
CA GLY A 141 -22.95 -1.71 -10.47
C GLY A 141 -24.15 -2.65 -10.26
N PHE A 142 -24.77 -2.64 -9.08
CA PHE A 142 -26.01 -3.35 -8.80
C PHE A 142 -27.23 -2.47 -9.16
N GLU A 143 -28.36 -3.13 -9.45
CA GLU A 143 -29.64 -2.48 -9.76
C GLU A 143 -30.42 -2.12 -8.49
#